data_AF-A0A9W8PR74-F1
#
_entry.id   AF-A0A9W8PR74-F1
#
_cell.length_a   1.000
_cell.length_b   1.000
_cell.length_c   1.000
_cell.angle_alpha   90.00
_cell.angle_beta   90.00
_cell.angle_gamma   90.00
#
_symmetry.space_group_name_H-M   'P 1'
#
loop_
_entity.id
_entity.type
_entity.pdbx_description
1 polymer ?
#
loop_
_entity_poly.entity_id
_entity_poly.type
_entity_poly.pdbx_seq_one_letter_code
_entity_poly.pdbx_strand_id
1 'polypeptide(L)'
;MSSVNSGEASGSLSGRLRSGREYDEEGDSESSVPKSAPKKRGRPKNEPEGQNQGPRRPGRPKSSMNKGKFTEAEQTYLRKRREYAARYPIITADQLPQIIGPCETPSFGANWTKADEDHQKRVWSEALSAISDITAQNHSSLMTTWKLCYRLYKISPIGLLSPLRGLCYLPSSEEQIQTSAVIWNTSFCRDLNRILTHGELIGDVGFVVTLLQYAVICRTDDRRVWQMPTSSIEGGPMMRLRTTLQSLQGPSPVPIWQLHDEACAASPQPIHCVLSNVMCEIVMAVRESQDSSKTPQIYNCNGFAVYAVSPVDVRNILTAIDNSVLEYAEVAYRDLLGHLKTDRDMPNSEQLASHMRRALLHEAREMDKLLGVCL
;
A
#
# COMPACT_ATOMS: atom_id res chain seq x y z
N MET A 1 -28.57 53.41 8.74
CA MET A 1 -29.77 53.54 7.90
C MET A 1 -29.35 53.01 6.53
N SER A 2 -29.58 51.76 6.15
CA SER A 2 -30.87 51.07 6.11
C SER A 2 -30.71 49.58 6.39
N SER A 3 -31.64 49.06 7.17
CA SER A 3 -31.83 47.65 7.50
C SER A 3 -32.53 46.92 6.34
N VAL A 4 -32.08 45.70 6.02
CA VAL A 4 -32.99 44.64 5.58
C VAL A 4 -32.55 43.36 6.28
N ASN A 5 -33.54 42.75 6.92
CA ASN A 5 -33.48 41.58 7.77
C ASN A 5 -34.00 40.37 6.97
N SER A 6 -33.87 39.18 7.56
CA SER A 6 -34.51 37.88 7.20
C SER A 6 -33.79 37.07 6.11
N GLY A 7 -33.55 35.76 6.25
CA GLY A 7 -33.97 34.82 7.28
C GLY A 7 -33.28 33.47 7.10
N GLU A 8 -33.18 32.74 8.21
CA GLU A 8 -32.67 31.38 8.31
C GLU A 8 -33.54 30.38 7.53
N ALA A 9 -32.91 29.36 6.95
CA ALA A 9 -33.58 28.10 6.65
C ALA A 9 -32.55 26.94 6.68
N SER A 10 -32.50 26.29 7.83
CA SER A 10 -32.00 24.94 8.05
C SER A 10 -32.75 23.93 7.17
N GLY A 11 -32.02 23.17 6.36
CA GLY A 11 -32.58 22.12 5.50
C GLY A 11 -31.86 20.79 5.69
N SER A 12 -32.34 20.00 6.65
CA SER A 12 -32.04 18.57 6.82
C SER A 12 -32.64 17.78 5.65
N LEU A 13 -31.86 16.94 4.98
CA LEU A 13 -32.36 15.96 4.00
C LEU A 13 -32.15 14.55 4.53
N SER A 14 -33.17 14.09 5.27
CA SER A 14 -33.48 12.67 5.48
C SER A 14 -34.31 12.19 4.28
N GLY A 15 -33.77 11.22 3.53
CA GLY A 15 -34.45 10.59 2.40
C GLY A 15 -34.60 9.08 2.63
N ARG A 16 -35.68 8.70 3.33
CA ARG A 16 -36.22 7.33 3.39
C ARG A 16 -36.78 6.96 2.01
N LEU A 17 -36.38 5.81 1.46
CA LEU A 17 -37.18 5.09 0.48
C LEU A 17 -37.41 3.66 0.99
N ARG A 18 -38.69 3.35 1.21
CA ARG A 18 -39.26 2.04 1.57
C ARG A 18 -40.39 1.80 0.58
N SER A 19 -40.39 0.65 -0.10
CA SER A 19 -41.51 -0.08 -0.71
C SER A 19 -40.87 -0.99 -1.78
N GLY A 20 -40.97 -2.32 -1.78
CA GLY A 20 -42.08 -3.18 -1.38
C GLY A 20 -42.68 -3.80 -2.65
N ARG A 21 -42.42 -5.08 -2.90
CA ARG A 21 -43.32 -5.99 -3.64
C ARG A 21 -42.87 -7.45 -3.48
N GLU A 22 -43.73 -8.17 -2.77
CA GLU A 22 -43.89 -9.62 -2.72
C GLU A 22 -44.30 -10.16 -4.10
N TYR A 23 -43.86 -11.38 -4.43
CA TYR A 23 -44.66 -12.40 -5.09
C TYR A 23 -44.14 -13.78 -4.64
N ASP A 24 -45.01 -14.49 -3.91
CA ASP A 24 -45.09 -15.95 -3.73
C ASP A 24 -45.43 -16.60 -5.11
N GLU A 25 -45.39 -17.90 -5.42
CA GLU A 25 -45.20 -19.18 -4.71
C GLU A 25 -45.05 -20.28 -5.80
N GLU A 26 -44.86 -21.54 -5.36
CA GLU A 26 -44.92 -22.83 -6.10
C GLU A 26 -43.67 -23.27 -6.88
N GLY A 27 -43.12 -24.48 -6.72
CA GLY A 27 -43.54 -25.66 -5.97
C GLY A 27 -42.61 -26.85 -6.31
N ASP A 28 -42.75 -27.91 -5.51
CA ASP A 28 -42.23 -29.28 -5.67
C ASP A 28 -40.76 -29.61 -5.35
N SER A 29 -40.41 -30.70 -4.68
CA SER A 29 -41.12 -31.66 -3.81
C SER A 29 -40.07 -32.66 -3.27
N GLU A 30 -40.27 -33.06 -2.01
CA GLU A 30 -39.95 -34.34 -1.35
C GLU A 30 -38.65 -35.14 -1.60
N SER A 31 -37.86 -35.36 -0.53
CA SER A 31 -37.91 -36.60 0.30
C SER A 31 -36.71 -36.63 1.28
N SER A 32 -36.89 -36.54 2.61
CA SER A 32 -37.12 -37.60 3.61
C SER A 32 -36.18 -38.83 3.52
N VAL A 33 -35.59 -39.44 4.56
CA VAL A 33 -35.55 -39.35 6.05
C VAL A 33 -34.41 -40.31 6.52
N PRO A 34 -33.98 -40.34 7.81
CA PRO A 34 -32.61 -40.66 8.28
C PRO A 34 -32.53 -41.98 9.10
N LYS A 35 -31.48 -42.07 9.98
CA LYS A 35 -31.21 -43.01 11.11
C LYS A 35 -30.06 -43.99 10.80
N SER A 36 -29.17 -44.41 11.71
CA SER A 36 -29.00 -44.28 13.16
C SER A 36 -27.67 -44.95 13.56
N ALA A 37 -27.02 -44.48 14.62
CA ALA A 37 -25.95 -45.20 15.33
C ALA A 37 -26.49 -46.40 16.14
N PRO A 38 -25.64 -47.38 16.51
CA PRO A 38 -25.37 -47.54 17.95
C PRO A 38 -23.97 -48.08 18.37
N LYS A 39 -23.50 -47.54 19.51
CA LYS A 39 -22.86 -48.12 20.73
C LYS A 39 -21.87 -49.32 20.68
N LYS A 40 -20.67 -49.03 21.22
CA LYS A 40 -19.88 -49.67 22.31
C LYS A 40 -19.92 -51.19 22.57
N ARG A 41 -18.71 -51.77 22.68
CA ARG A 41 -18.15 -52.83 23.59
C ARG A 41 -17.28 -53.79 22.74
N GLY A 42 -16.15 -54.33 23.14
CA GLY A 42 -15.39 -54.34 24.40
C GLY A 42 -14.01 -54.97 24.13
N ARG A 43 -13.09 -54.79 25.06
CA ARG A 43 -11.75 -55.41 25.09
C ARG A 43 -11.88 -56.89 25.50
N PRO A 44 -10.98 -57.77 25.04
CA PRO A 44 -10.08 -58.40 26.01
C PRO A 44 -8.63 -58.52 25.54
N LYS A 45 -7.72 -58.51 26.53
CA LYS A 45 -6.33 -58.97 26.44
C LYS A 45 -6.32 -60.48 26.26
N ASN A 46 -5.33 -61.00 25.52
CA ASN A 46 -4.46 -62.10 25.96
C ASN A 46 -3.29 -62.26 24.98
N GLU A 47 -2.07 -62.18 25.50
CA GLU A 47 -0.86 -62.76 24.90
C GLU A 47 -0.93 -64.29 25.03
N PRO A 48 -0.21 -65.04 24.17
CA PRO A 48 1.07 -65.54 24.65
C PRO A 48 2.21 -65.46 23.63
N GLU A 49 3.40 -65.54 24.20
CA GLU A 49 4.72 -65.59 23.59
C GLU A 49 4.84 -66.63 22.46
N GLY A 50 5.48 -66.23 21.37
CA GLY A 50 5.84 -67.10 20.26
C GLY A 50 6.98 -66.48 19.47
N GLN A 51 8.17 -67.03 19.70
CA GLN A 51 9.43 -66.72 19.03
C GLN A 51 9.26 -66.60 17.52
N ASN A 52 9.70 -65.50 16.91
CA ASN A 52 10.15 -65.58 15.52
C ASN A 52 11.19 -64.51 15.18
N GLN A 53 12.28 -65.01 14.61
CA GLN A 53 13.47 -64.29 14.19
C GLN A 53 13.15 -63.40 12.99
N GLY A 54 13.47 -62.11 13.09
CA GLY A 54 13.34 -61.13 12.01
C GLY A 54 14.67 -60.40 11.75
N PRO A 55 15.01 -60.07 10.50
CA PRO A 55 16.37 -59.77 10.08
C PRO A 55 16.89 -58.39 10.55
N ARG A 56 18.20 -58.35 10.80
CA ARG A 56 18.99 -57.17 11.17
C ARG A 56 18.74 -56.02 10.19
N ARG A 57 18.23 -54.90 10.69
CA ARG A 57 18.17 -53.64 9.93
C ARG A 57 19.58 -53.09 9.72
N PRO A 58 19.97 -52.68 8.49
CA PRO A 58 21.25 -52.03 8.23
C PRO A 58 21.34 -50.70 8.98
N GLY A 59 22.50 -50.46 9.60
CA GLY A 59 22.80 -49.24 10.33
C GLY A 59 22.66 -48.00 9.45
N ARG A 60 21.92 -47.02 9.97
CA ARG A 60 21.82 -45.66 9.42
C ARG A 60 23.24 -45.07 9.32
N PRO A 61 23.73 -44.69 8.13
CA PRO A 61 25.03 -44.04 8.01
C PRO A 61 25.00 -42.73 8.80
N LYS A 62 25.95 -42.57 9.73
CA LYS A 62 26.22 -41.30 10.37
C LYS A 62 26.66 -40.33 9.27
N SER A 63 25.80 -39.37 8.94
CA SER A 63 26.12 -38.24 8.09
C SER A 63 27.34 -37.53 8.70
N SER A 64 28.50 -37.71 8.07
CA SER A 64 29.66 -36.89 8.33
C SER A 64 29.33 -35.47 7.90
N MET A 65 29.43 -34.53 8.84
CA MET A 65 29.43 -33.10 8.54
C MET A 65 30.64 -32.78 7.67
N ASN A 66 30.48 -32.92 6.36
CA ASN A 66 31.33 -32.20 5.42
C ASN A 66 30.96 -30.73 5.55
N LYS A 67 31.83 -29.95 6.22
CA LYS A 67 31.87 -28.49 6.12
C LYS A 67 32.22 -28.13 4.68
N GLY A 68 31.24 -28.24 3.79
CA GLY A 68 31.38 -27.95 2.37
C GLY A 68 31.75 -26.48 2.18
N LYS A 69 32.82 -26.24 1.41
CA LYS A 69 33.13 -24.91 0.88
C LYS A 69 31.91 -24.44 0.08
N PHE A 70 31.39 -23.26 0.42
CA PHE A 70 30.30 -22.63 -0.34
C PHE A 70 30.69 -22.53 -1.81
N THR A 71 29.76 -22.85 -2.70
CA THR A 71 29.90 -22.65 -4.14
C THR A 71 30.08 -21.17 -4.46
N GLU A 72 30.69 -20.85 -5.61
CA GLU A 72 30.92 -19.46 -6.03
C GLU A 72 29.61 -18.66 -6.17
N ALA A 73 28.53 -19.33 -6.58
CA ALA A 73 27.18 -18.76 -6.62
C ALA A 73 26.66 -18.42 -5.21
N GLU A 74 26.85 -19.31 -4.23
CA GLU A 74 26.46 -19.06 -2.83
C GLU A 74 27.28 -17.91 -2.21
N GLN A 75 28.57 -17.84 -2.50
CA GLN A 75 29.43 -16.75 -2.03
C GLN A 75 29.01 -15.41 -2.64
N THR A 76 28.69 -15.38 -3.94
CA THR A 76 28.18 -14.18 -4.63
C THR A 76 26.82 -13.75 -4.06
N TYR A 77 25.91 -14.70 -3.81
CA TYR A 77 24.63 -14.43 -3.18
C TYR A 77 24.80 -13.85 -1.75
N LEU A 78 25.67 -14.44 -0.94
CA LEU A 78 25.95 -13.96 0.42
C LEU A 78 26.60 -12.57 0.41
N ARG A 79 27.48 -12.28 -0.57
CA ARG A 79 28.08 -10.96 -0.75
C ARG A 79 27.01 -9.91 -1.09
N LYS A 80 26.19 -10.17 -2.13
CA LYS A 80 25.06 -9.30 -2.50
C LYS A 80 24.12 -9.06 -1.31
N ARG A 81 23.83 -10.10 -0.52
CA ARG A 81 23.01 -10.00 0.69
C ARG A 81 23.62 -9.12 1.77
N ARG A 82 24.95 -9.16 1.97
CA ARG A 82 25.64 -8.30 2.93
C ARG A 82 25.67 -6.85 2.47
N GLU A 83 25.97 -6.62 1.19
CA GLU A 83 25.93 -5.28 0.58
C GLU A 83 24.53 -4.67 0.71
N TYR A 84 23.49 -5.48 0.44
CA TYR A 84 22.10 -5.08 0.63
C TYR A 84 21.79 -4.73 2.09
N ALA A 85 22.16 -5.59 3.04
CA ALA A 85 21.90 -5.33 4.46
C ALA A 85 22.66 -4.11 4.99
N ALA A 86 23.84 -3.82 4.43
CA ALA A 86 24.60 -2.62 4.75
C ALA A 86 23.97 -1.36 4.16
N ARG A 87 23.46 -1.43 2.92
CA ARG A 87 22.81 -0.30 2.24
C ARG A 87 21.42 0.00 2.80
N TYR A 88 20.66 -1.04 3.18
CA TYR A 88 19.29 -0.94 3.67
C TYR A 88 19.15 -1.69 5.01
N PRO A 89 19.63 -1.06 6.11
CA PRO A 89 19.60 -1.67 7.42
C PRO A 89 18.17 -1.89 7.91
N ILE A 90 18.02 -2.93 8.74
CA ILE A 90 16.77 -3.27 9.42
C ILE A 90 16.37 -2.09 10.32
N ILE A 91 15.08 -1.76 10.34
CA ILE A 91 14.53 -0.76 11.25
C ILE A 91 14.63 -1.24 12.69
N THR A 92 15.16 -0.39 13.55
CA THR A 92 15.24 -0.65 14.99
C THR A 92 14.02 -0.08 15.72
N ALA A 93 13.73 -0.60 16.92
CA ALA A 93 12.53 -0.22 17.67
C ALA A 93 12.50 1.29 18.05
N ASP A 94 13.67 1.90 18.25
CA ASP A 94 13.86 3.33 18.53
C ASP A 94 13.54 4.24 17.34
N GLN A 95 13.60 3.72 16.10
CA GLN A 95 13.24 4.47 14.90
C GLN A 95 11.72 4.47 14.66
N LEU A 96 10.99 3.47 15.17
CA LEU A 96 9.54 3.32 14.94
C LEU A 96 8.71 4.54 15.35
N PRO A 97 8.96 5.20 16.50
CA PRO A 97 8.21 6.39 16.88
C PRO A 97 8.22 7.51 15.84
N GLN A 98 9.28 7.62 15.05
CA GLN A 98 9.40 8.64 13.99
C GLN A 98 8.67 8.24 12.70
N ILE A 99 8.43 6.93 12.50
CA ILE A 99 7.85 6.39 11.26
C ILE A 99 6.33 6.18 11.42
N ILE A 100 5.90 5.68 12.58
CA ILE A 100 4.50 5.29 12.85
C ILE A 100 3.94 5.94 14.11
N GLY A 101 4.60 6.96 14.65
CA GLY A 101 4.19 7.61 15.88
C GLY A 101 4.48 6.79 17.14
N PRO A 102 4.22 7.35 18.33
CA PRO A 102 4.63 6.80 19.62
C PRO A 102 4.06 5.39 19.87
N CYS A 103 4.79 4.59 20.66
CA CYS A 103 4.35 3.26 21.09
C CYS A 103 3.23 3.36 22.15
N GLU A 104 3.35 4.36 23.02
CA GLU A 104 2.36 4.70 24.03
C GLU A 104 1.41 5.79 23.52
N THR A 105 0.41 6.12 24.34
CA THR A 105 -0.47 7.27 24.08
C THR A 105 0.40 8.53 23.94
N PRO A 106 0.14 9.42 22.96
CA PRO A 106 0.97 10.61 22.78
C PRO A 106 1.00 11.45 24.06
N SER A 107 2.10 12.18 24.27
CA SER A 107 2.16 13.14 25.36
C SER A 107 1.11 14.23 25.14
N PHE A 108 0.16 14.34 26.06
CA PHE A 108 -0.86 15.37 26.01
C PHE A 108 -0.30 16.71 26.48
N GLY A 109 -0.59 17.76 25.73
CA GLY A 109 -0.10 19.10 26.00
C GLY A 109 -0.99 20.15 25.34
N ALA A 110 -0.51 21.40 25.31
CA ALA A 110 -1.28 22.52 24.78
C ALA A 110 -1.70 22.37 23.30
N ASN A 111 -0.97 21.56 22.52
CA ASN A 111 -1.20 21.38 21.08
C ASN A 111 -1.83 20.03 20.72
N TRP A 112 -2.08 19.16 21.71
CA TRP A 112 -2.73 17.86 21.51
C TRP A 112 -3.32 17.36 22.82
N THR A 113 -4.64 17.40 22.95
CA THR A 113 -5.34 17.00 24.17
C THR A 113 -5.81 15.56 24.09
N LYS A 114 -6.23 15.01 25.23
CA LYS A 114 -6.88 13.69 25.27
C LYS A 114 -8.20 13.68 24.49
N ALA A 115 -8.91 14.80 24.46
CA ALA A 115 -10.16 14.93 23.72
C ALA A 115 -9.93 14.82 22.20
N ASP A 116 -8.85 15.40 21.69
CA ASP A 116 -8.45 15.30 20.28
C ASP A 116 -8.09 13.85 19.91
N GLU A 117 -7.31 13.19 20.77
CA GLU A 117 -6.95 11.78 20.59
C GLU A 117 -8.19 10.86 20.58
N ASP A 118 -9.13 11.09 21.48
CA ASP A 118 -10.39 10.34 21.54
C ASP A 118 -11.31 10.69 20.36
N HIS A 119 -11.27 11.93 19.86
CA HIS A 119 -11.95 12.32 18.63
C HIS A 119 -11.41 11.56 17.42
N GLN A 120 -10.09 11.53 17.22
CA GLN A 120 -9.49 10.81 16.09
C GLN A 120 -9.78 9.30 16.15
N LYS A 121 -9.73 8.68 17.33
CA LYS A 121 -10.13 7.27 17.47
C LYS A 121 -11.58 7.01 17.10
N ARG A 122 -12.48 7.98 17.30
CA ARG A 122 -13.89 7.89 16.88
C ARG A 122 -14.04 8.08 15.38
N VAL A 123 -13.36 9.06 14.79
CA VAL A 123 -13.39 9.30 13.33
C VAL A 123 -12.89 8.06 12.57
N TRP A 124 -11.83 7.42 13.08
CA TRP A 124 -11.22 6.26 12.44
C TRP A 124 -11.67 4.92 13.02
N SER A 125 -12.77 4.86 13.78
CA SER A 125 -13.14 3.64 14.52
C SER A 125 -13.38 2.44 13.61
N GLU A 126 -13.99 2.65 12.44
CA GLU A 126 -14.26 1.58 11.47
C GLU A 126 -12.95 1.01 10.88
N ALA A 127 -12.04 1.88 10.45
CA ALA A 127 -10.72 1.49 9.96
C ALA A 127 -9.89 0.78 11.06
N LEU A 128 -9.91 1.29 12.29
CA LEU A 128 -9.22 0.68 13.44
C LEU A 128 -9.79 -0.70 13.79
N SER A 129 -11.10 -0.88 13.65
CA SER A 129 -11.76 -2.18 13.82
C SER A 129 -11.28 -3.16 12.75
N ALA A 130 -11.35 -2.78 11.47
CA ALA A 130 -10.92 -3.63 10.36
C ALA A 130 -9.45 -4.05 10.47
N ILE A 131 -8.57 -3.13 10.90
CA ILE A 131 -7.15 -3.44 11.15
C ILE A 131 -6.98 -4.53 12.22
N SER A 132 -7.90 -4.61 13.17
CA SER A 132 -7.82 -5.60 14.26
C SER A 132 -8.07 -7.03 13.79
N ASP A 133 -8.73 -7.20 12.65
CA ASP A 133 -9.03 -8.52 12.06
C ASP A 133 -7.94 -9.00 11.09
N ILE A 134 -6.88 -8.20 10.89
CA ILE A 134 -5.78 -8.52 9.96
C ILE A 134 -4.91 -9.63 10.54
N THR A 135 -4.75 -10.70 9.75
CA THR A 135 -3.76 -11.75 9.98
C THR A 135 -2.70 -11.75 8.88
N ALA A 136 -1.48 -12.14 9.23
CA ALA A 136 -0.36 -12.23 8.27
C ALA A 136 -0.56 -13.32 7.20
N GLN A 137 -1.32 -14.38 7.49
CA GLN A 137 -1.66 -15.38 6.48
C GLN A 137 -2.53 -14.78 5.37
N ASN A 138 -3.53 -13.99 5.76
CA ASN A 138 -4.48 -13.40 4.82
C ASN A 138 -3.92 -12.16 4.11
N HIS A 139 -2.91 -11.50 4.70
CA HIS A 139 -2.37 -10.22 4.22
C HIS A 139 -0.84 -10.25 4.02
N SER A 140 -0.33 -11.36 3.48
CA SER A 140 1.12 -11.56 3.29
C SER A 140 1.75 -10.53 2.35
N SER A 141 1.05 -10.12 1.28
CA SER A 141 1.56 -9.11 0.35
C SER A 141 1.62 -7.72 0.99
N LEU A 142 0.61 -7.37 1.80
CA LEU A 142 0.60 -6.14 2.59
C LEU A 142 1.73 -6.15 3.63
N MET A 143 1.97 -7.27 4.32
CA MET A 143 3.11 -7.43 5.23
C MET A 143 4.44 -7.16 4.52
N THR A 144 4.62 -7.68 3.30
CA THR A 144 5.79 -7.36 2.49
C THR A 144 5.87 -5.87 2.21
N THR A 145 4.77 -5.21 1.84
CA THR A 145 4.74 -3.76 1.61
C THR A 145 5.19 -2.98 2.83
N TRP A 146 4.72 -3.35 4.02
CA TRP A 146 5.18 -2.77 5.28
C TRP A 146 6.69 -2.90 5.47
N LYS A 147 7.24 -4.10 5.28
CA LYS A 147 8.69 -4.34 5.40
C LYS A 147 9.49 -3.54 4.38
N LEU A 148 9.00 -3.41 3.15
CA LEU A 148 9.64 -2.62 2.09
C LEU A 148 9.67 -1.13 2.44
N CYS A 149 8.52 -0.55 2.77
CA CYS A 149 8.44 0.87 3.13
C CYS A 149 9.36 1.20 4.31
N TYR A 150 9.44 0.31 5.31
CA TYR A 150 10.35 0.44 6.45
C TYR A 150 11.81 0.38 6.05
N ARG A 151 12.22 -0.63 5.27
CA ARG A 151 13.65 -0.82 4.98
C ARG A 151 14.18 0.19 3.99
N LEU A 152 13.43 0.42 2.92
CA LEU A 152 13.87 1.16 1.74
C LEU A 152 13.58 2.66 1.83
N TYR A 153 12.47 3.03 2.48
CA TYR A 153 11.95 4.40 2.44
C TYR A 153 11.79 5.05 3.82
N LYS A 154 11.98 4.29 4.90
CA LYS A 154 11.83 4.76 6.29
C LYS A 154 10.46 5.41 6.55
N ILE A 155 9.42 4.89 5.91
CA ILE A 155 8.03 5.37 5.99
C ILE A 155 7.07 4.19 6.20
N SER A 156 5.87 4.44 6.73
CA SER A 156 4.79 3.45 6.70
C SER A 156 4.05 3.44 5.36
N PRO A 157 3.43 2.33 4.95
CA PRO A 157 2.56 2.32 3.77
C PRO A 157 1.40 3.32 3.86
N ILE A 158 0.81 3.48 5.05
CA ILE A 158 -0.24 4.48 5.29
C ILE A 158 0.32 5.90 5.08
N GLY A 159 1.53 6.17 5.54
CA GLY A 159 2.22 7.43 5.26
C GLY A 159 2.52 7.63 3.77
N LEU A 160 2.92 6.58 3.05
CA LEU A 160 3.19 6.65 1.61
C LEU A 160 1.95 7.09 0.82
N LEU A 161 0.77 6.52 1.11
CA LEU A 161 -0.52 6.89 0.51
C LEU A 161 -1.34 7.81 1.43
N SER A 162 -0.68 8.76 2.08
CA SER A 162 -1.32 9.71 3.00
C SER A 162 -1.82 10.96 2.26
N PRO A 163 -2.96 11.53 2.70
CA PRO A 163 -3.42 12.84 2.22
C PRO A 163 -2.38 13.96 2.39
N LEU A 164 -1.47 13.83 3.36
CA LEU A 164 -0.33 14.74 3.54
C LEU A 164 0.63 14.77 2.35
N ARG A 165 0.63 13.71 1.54
CA ARG A 165 1.40 13.60 0.28
C ARG A 165 0.50 13.77 -0.94
N GLY A 166 -0.72 14.26 -0.75
CA GLY A 166 -1.70 14.41 -1.82
C GLY A 166 -2.16 13.07 -2.41
N LEU A 167 -2.04 11.96 -1.69
CA LEU A 167 -2.43 10.63 -2.15
C LEU A 167 -3.48 10.02 -1.24
N CYS A 168 -4.31 9.14 -1.79
CA CYS A 168 -5.05 8.16 -1.00
C CYS A 168 -5.20 6.86 -1.82
N TYR A 169 -5.48 5.75 -1.15
CA TYR A 169 -5.83 4.52 -1.86
C TYR A 169 -7.31 4.52 -2.23
N LEU A 170 -7.60 4.24 -3.51
CA LEU A 170 -8.94 4.03 -4.02
C LEU A 170 -9.13 2.53 -4.28
N PRO A 171 -9.97 1.85 -3.48
CA PRO A 171 -10.36 0.47 -3.75
C PRO A 171 -11.17 0.41 -5.06
N SER A 172 -11.08 -0.70 -5.78
CA SER A 172 -11.92 -0.92 -6.97
C SER A 172 -13.41 -0.84 -6.61
N SER A 173 -14.28 -0.43 -7.54
CA SER A 173 -15.69 -0.08 -7.28
C SER A 173 -16.55 -1.16 -6.61
N GLU A 174 -16.08 -2.41 -6.57
CA GLU A 174 -16.73 -3.52 -5.86
C GLU A 174 -16.49 -3.49 -4.32
N GLU A 175 -15.56 -2.66 -3.82
CA GLU A 175 -15.07 -2.68 -2.43
C GLU A 175 -15.24 -1.33 -1.69
N GLN A 176 -16.33 -0.58 -1.94
CA GLN A 176 -16.61 0.76 -1.40
C GLN A 176 -16.95 0.80 0.12
N ILE A 177 -15.99 0.47 1.00
CA ILE A 177 -16.13 0.62 2.46
C ILE A 177 -14.88 1.36 2.99
N GLN A 178 -15.00 2.24 3.99
CA GLN A 178 -13.83 2.95 4.55
C GLN A 178 -12.72 2.00 5.05
N THR A 179 -13.07 0.75 5.39
CA THR A 179 -12.15 -0.33 5.72
C THR A 179 -11.14 -0.65 4.61
N SER A 180 -11.54 -0.56 3.33
CA SER A 180 -10.66 -0.87 2.19
C SER A 180 -9.67 0.26 1.88
N ALA A 181 -9.86 1.47 2.40
CA ALA A 181 -8.87 2.56 2.24
C ALA A 181 -7.53 2.25 2.96
N VAL A 182 -7.57 1.49 4.06
CA VAL A 182 -6.38 1.12 4.85
C VAL A 182 -5.94 -0.34 4.66
N ILE A 183 -6.83 -1.20 4.19
CA ILE A 183 -6.54 -2.60 3.87
C ILE A 183 -6.51 -2.76 2.35
N TRP A 184 -5.30 -2.85 1.82
CA TRP A 184 -5.10 -2.93 0.37
C TRP A 184 -5.20 -4.36 -0.13
N ASN A 185 -5.77 -4.53 -1.31
CA ASN A 185 -5.89 -5.85 -1.92
C ASN A 185 -4.52 -6.43 -2.31
N THR A 186 -4.49 -7.75 -2.48
CA THR A 186 -3.25 -8.50 -2.73
C THR A 186 -2.55 -8.10 -4.02
N SER A 187 -3.31 -7.87 -5.11
CA SER A 187 -2.75 -7.48 -6.41
C SER A 187 -2.11 -6.10 -6.35
N PHE A 188 -2.79 -5.12 -5.75
CA PHE A 188 -2.25 -3.78 -5.51
C PHE A 188 -0.95 -3.84 -4.72
N CYS A 189 -0.94 -4.55 -3.59
CA CYS A 189 0.26 -4.69 -2.75
C CYS A 189 1.41 -5.31 -3.54
N ARG A 190 1.15 -6.38 -4.31
CA ARG A 190 2.18 -7.05 -5.09
C ARG A 190 2.79 -6.13 -6.15
N ASP A 191 1.96 -5.42 -6.90
CA ASP A 191 2.43 -4.57 -7.98
C ASP A 191 3.15 -3.33 -7.41
N LEU A 192 2.64 -2.76 -6.31
CA LEU A 192 3.33 -1.69 -5.58
C LEU A 192 4.67 -2.15 -5.03
N ASN A 193 4.76 -3.37 -4.49
CA ASN A 193 6.02 -3.92 -4.00
C ASN A 193 7.06 -3.97 -5.12
N ARG A 194 6.70 -4.41 -6.33
CA ARG A 194 7.61 -4.42 -7.49
C ARG A 194 8.15 -3.02 -7.80
N ILE A 195 7.30 -2.00 -7.79
CA ILE A 195 7.70 -0.60 -7.96
C ILE A 195 8.66 -0.17 -6.84
N LEU A 196 8.29 -0.39 -5.58
CA LEU A 196 9.09 0.02 -4.42
C LEU A 196 10.50 -0.60 -4.41
N THR A 197 10.66 -1.79 -5.00
CA THR A 197 11.95 -2.48 -5.10
C THR A 197 12.80 -2.09 -6.30
N HIS A 198 12.30 -1.24 -7.19
CA HIS A 198 13.02 -0.88 -8.40
C HIS A 198 14.27 -0.03 -8.09
N GLY A 199 15.44 -0.44 -8.58
CA GLY A 199 16.74 0.10 -8.16
C GLY A 199 16.88 1.62 -8.20
N GLU A 200 16.37 2.26 -9.26
CA GLU A 200 16.42 3.72 -9.43
C GLU A 200 15.41 4.50 -8.56
N LEU A 201 14.44 3.82 -7.95
CA LEU A 201 13.39 4.44 -7.12
C LEU A 201 13.73 4.36 -5.63
N ILE A 202 14.57 3.40 -5.24
CA ILE A 202 14.82 3.10 -3.83
C ILE A 202 15.38 4.33 -3.08
N GLY A 203 14.75 4.66 -1.96
CA GLY A 203 15.23 5.69 -1.03
C GLY A 203 14.66 7.08 -1.29
N ASP A 204 13.98 7.32 -2.42
CA ASP A 204 13.34 8.60 -2.71
C ASP A 204 11.81 8.46 -2.70
N VAL A 205 11.20 8.81 -1.57
CA VAL A 205 9.73 8.84 -1.42
C VAL A 205 9.09 9.83 -2.40
N GLY A 206 9.75 10.95 -2.67
CA GLY A 206 9.25 11.98 -3.58
C GLY A 206 9.13 11.45 -5.01
N PHE A 207 10.08 10.62 -5.45
CA PHE A 207 10.02 9.94 -6.74
C PHE A 207 8.77 9.05 -6.83
N VAL A 208 8.59 8.13 -5.87
CA VAL A 208 7.44 7.20 -5.87
C VAL A 208 6.12 7.96 -5.82
N VAL A 209 6.00 8.98 -4.96
CA VAL A 209 4.80 9.82 -4.88
C VAL A 209 4.54 10.54 -6.20
N THR A 210 5.57 11.09 -6.85
CA THR A 210 5.44 11.76 -8.15
C THR A 210 4.91 10.80 -9.22
N LEU A 211 5.42 9.56 -9.30
CA LEU A 211 4.92 8.56 -10.25
C LEU A 211 3.45 8.20 -9.99
N LEU A 212 3.08 7.99 -8.72
CA LEU A 212 1.70 7.66 -8.33
C LEU A 212 0.74 8.80 -8.67
N GLN A 213 1.09 10.04 -8.34
CA GLN A 213 0.29 11.22 -8.68
C GLN A 213 0.18 11.37 -10.20
N TYR A 214 1.29 11.25 -10.92
CA TYR A 214 1.33 11.43 -12.37
C TYR A 214 0.52 10.37 -13.13
N ALA A 215 0.53 9.12 -12.67
CA ALA A 215 -0.30 8.06 -13.25
C ALA A 215 -1.80 8.36 -13.10
N VAL A 216 -2.23 8.82 -11.91
CA VAL A 216 -3.62 9.24 -11.67
C VAL A 216 -3.98 10.44 -12.54
N ILE A 217 -3.10 11.45 -12.61
CA ILE A 217 -3.26 12.65 -13.45
C ILE A 217 -3.47 12.25 -14.91
N CYS A 218 -2.63 11.37 -15.45
CA CYS A 218 -2.73 10.93 -16.84
C CYS A 218 -4.01 10.15 -17.10
N ARG A 219 -4.39 9.23 -16.20
CA ARG A 219 -5.59 8.39 -16.36
C ARG A 219 -6.88 9.20 -16.31
N THR A 220 -6.94 10.20 -15.42
CA THR A 220 -8.15 11.00 -15.17
C THR A 220 -8.19 12.33 -15.95
N ASP A 221 -7.14 12.64 -16.71
CA ASP A 221 -6.92 13.97 -17.31
C ASP A 221 -7.11 15.09 -16.27
N ASP A 222 -6.54 14.92 -15.07
CA ASP A 222 -6.63 15.92 -14.01
C ASP A 222 -5.78 17.14 -14.39
N ARG A 223 -6.46 18.28 -14.56
CA ARG A 223 -5.84 19.53 -14.98
C ARG A 223 -5.66 20.54 -13.84
N ARG A 224 -5.90 20.17 -12.58
CA ARG A 224 -5.64 21.09 -11.45
C ARG A 224 -4.16 21.47 -11.41
N VAL A 225 -3.85 22.59 -10.76
CA VAL A 225 -2.45 22.97 -10.52
C VAL A 225 -1.78 21.88 -9.68
N TRP A 226 -0.91 21.10 -10.33
CA TRP A 226 -0.23 20.00 -9.67
C TRP A 226 0.98 20.53 -8.89
N GLN A 227 0.90 20.40 -7.56
CA GLN A 227 2.02 20.65 -6.67
C GLN A 227 2.97 19.46 -6.69
N MET A 228 3.80 19.40 -7.73
CA MET A 228 4.74 18.29 -7.91
C MET A 228 5.75 18.22 -6.75
N PRO A 229 5.91 17.05 -6.10
CA PRO A 229 6.89 16.88 -5.04
C PRO A 229 8.31 17.27 -5.46
N THR A 230 9.08 17.81 -4.52
CA THR A 230 10.53 17.96 -4.68
C THR A 230 11.18 16.58 -4.54
N SER A 231 11.88 16.13 -5.57
CA SER A 231 12.66 14.88 -5.56
C SER A 231 14.15 15.21 -5.65
N SER A 232 15.01 14.28 -5.28
CA SER A 232 16.47 14.51 -5.24
C SER A 232 17.09 14.69 -6.65
N ILE A 233 16.33 14.34 -7.69
CA ILE A 233 16.74 14.41 -9.10
C ILE A 233 16.15 15.69 -9.71
N GLU A 234 16.65 16.83 -9.26
CA GLU A 234 16.26 18.14 -9.78
C GLU A 234 17.13 18.50 -10.99
N GLY A 235 16.60 18.32 -12.19
CA GLY A 235 17.26 18.76 -13.41
C GLY A 235 16.44 18.53 -14.66
N GLY A 236 16.83 19.22 -15.73
CA GLY A 236 16.32 18.97 -17.08
C GLY A 236 14.79 19.12 -17.20
N PRO A 237 14.10 18.15 -17.86
CA PRO A 237 12.67 18.24 -18.12
C PRO A 237 11.83 18.42 -16.85
N MET A 238 12.22 17.81 -15.72
CA MET A 238 11.45 17.88 -14.48
C MET A 238 11.44 19.30 -13.88
N MET A 239 12.58 19.99 -13.91
CA MET A 239 12.66 21.38 -13.44
C MET A 239 11.87 22.33 -14.32
N ARG A 240 11.91 22.13 -15.64
CA ARG A 240 11.12 22.92 -16.59
C ARG A 240 9.62 22.71 -16.39
N LEU A 241 9.18 21.46 -16.29
CA LEU A 241 7.79 21.12 -15.99
C LEU A 241 7.33 21.78 -14.67
N ARG A 242 8.12 21.67 -13.60
CA ARG A 242 7.81 22.30 -12.31
C ARG A 242 7.65 23.81 -12.44
N THR A 243 8.57 24.46 -13.16
CA THR A 243 8.54 25.91 -13.37
C THR A 243 7.27 26.32 -14.13
N THR A 244 6.92 25.58 -15.18
CA THR A 244 5.67 25.81 -15.93
C THR A 244 4.46 25.66 -15.01
N LEU A 245 4.37 24.58 -14.25
CA LEU A 245 3.25 24.33 -13.33
C LEU A 245 3.12 25.42 -12.24
N GLN A 246 4.24 25.91 -11.70
CA GLN A 246 4.26 27.01 -10.72
C GLN A 246 3.82 28.36 -11.29
N SER A 247 3.96 28.56 -12.60
CA SER A 247 3.53 29.78 -13.28
C SER A 247 2.02 29.82 -13.57
N LEU A 248 1.32 28.68 -13.44
CA LEU A 248 -0.11 28.59 -13.73
C LEU A 248 -0.93 29.34 -12.68
N GLN A 249 -1.84 30.21 -13.12
CA GLN A 249 -2.78 30.95 -12.25
C GLN A 249 -4.12 30.21 -12.03
N GLY A 250 -4.21 28.95 -12.45
CA GLY A 250 -5.42 28.14 -12.41
C GLY A 250 -5.20 26.77 -13.06
N PRO A 251 -6.27 25.98 -13.28
CA PRO A 251 -6.16 24.70 -13.96
C PRO A 251 -5.41 24.82 -15.29
N SER A 252 -4.59 23.82 -15.59
CA SER A 252 -3.84 23.73 -16.84
C SER A 252 -4.81 23.72 -18.03
N PRO A 253 -4.56 24.55 -19.08
CA PRO A 253 -5.40 24.58 -20.26
C PRO A 253 -5.27 23.29 -21.09
N VAL A 254 -4.12 22.61 -21.00
CA VAL A 254 -3.80 21.35 -21.68
C VAL A 254 -3.56 20.23 -20.65
N PRO A 255 -3.65 18.95 -21.04
CA PRO A 255 -3.26 17.86 -20.15
C PRO A 255 -1.84 18.03 -19.63
N ILE A 256 -1.60 17.67 -18.37
CA ILE A 256 -0.27 17.84 -17.73
C ILE A 256 0.82 17.06 -18.48
N TRP A 257 0.49 15.90 -19.06
CA TRP A 257 1.45 15.15 -19.87
C TRP A 257 1.93 15.90 -21.10
N GLN A 258 1.13 16.82 -21.66
CA GLN A 258 1.53 17.64 -22.79
C GLN A 258 2.53 18.71 -22.36
N LEU A 259 2.33 19.32 -21.18
CA LEU A 259 3.32 20.22 -20.59
C LEU A 259 4.64 19.50 -20.31
N HIS A 260 4.57 18.22 -19.90
CA HIS A 260 5.75 17.37 -19.71
C HIS A 260 6.47 17.10 -21.04
N ASP A 261 5.74 16.78 -22.10
CA ASP A 261 6.30 16.59 -23.45
C ASP A 261 6.99 17.86 -23.97
N GLU A 262 6.37 19.03 -23.82
CA GLU A 262 6.97 20.34 -24.14
C GLU A 262 8.22 20.60 -23.31
N ALA A 263 8.19 20.27 -22.01
CA ALA A 263 9.36 20.38 -21.14
C ALA A 263 10.48 19.43 -21.59
N CYS A 264 10.17 18.24 -22.11
CA CYS A 264 11.15 17.33 -22.70
C CYS A 264 11.76 17.91 -23.98
N ALA A 265 10.95 18.43 -24.90
CA ALA A 265 11.36 18.95 -26.19
C ALA A 265 12.19 20.25 -26.11
N ALA A 266 12.06 21.03 -25.04
CA ALA A 266 12.75 22.32 -24.87
C ALA A 266 14.29 22.24 -24.71
N SER A 267 14.90 21.05 -24.69
CA SER A 267 16.35 20.88 -24.57
C SER A 267 16.94 20.17 -25.80
N PRO A 268 17.91 20.77 -26.51
CA PRO A 268 18.59 20.13 -27.63
C PRO A 268 19.57 19.02 -27.19
N GLN A 269 19.92 18.96 -25.90
CA GLN A 269 20.74 17.88 -25.37
C GLN A 269 19.87 16.79 -24.73
N PRO A 270 20.16 15.50 -24.99
CA PRO A 270 19.50 14.38 -24.32
C PRO A 270 19.90 14.39 -22.85
N ILE A 271 19.03 14.96 -22.01
CA ILE A 271 19.16 14.84 -20.57
C ILE A 271 18.54 13.49 -20.19
N HIS A 272 19.38 12.53 -19.79
CA HIS A 272 18.92 11.26 -19.26
C HIS A 272 18.32 11.49 -17.87
N CYS A 273 17.00 11.70 -17.80
CA CYS A 273 16.25 11.80 -16.56
C CYS A 273 15.35 10.56 -16.42
N VAL A 274 15.71 9.65 -15.51
CA VAL A 274 14.97 8.39 -15.30
C VAL A 274 13.50 8.67 -14.98
N LEU A 275 13.22 9.61 -14.07
CA LEU A 275 11.85 10.00 -13.72
C LEU A 275 11.06 10.46 -14.95
N SER A 276 11.64 11.36 -15.74
CA SER A 276 11.01 11.86 -16.97
C SER A 276 10.76 10.73 -17.98
N ASN A 277 11.71 9.80 -18.14
CA ASN A 277 11.55 8.68 -19.08
C ASN A 277 10.41 7.75 -18.65
N VAL A 278 10.35 7.39 -17.36
CA VAL A 278 9.25 6.57 -16.82
C VAL A 278 7.91 7.31 -16.96
N MET A 279 7.89 8.63 -16.73
CA MET A 279 6.69 9.43 -16.94
C MET A 279 6.21 9.40 -18.40
N CYS A 280 7.11 9.47 -19.39
CA CYS A 280 6.73 9.31 -20.80
C CYS A 280 6.09 7.94 -21.06
N GLU A 281 6.69 6.86 -20.53
CA GLU A 281 6.16 5.50 -20.66
C GLU A 281 4.81 5.32 -19.93
N ILE A 282 4.60 6.00 -18.80
CA ILE A 282 3.30 6.00 -18.10
C ILE A 282 2.20 6.55 -19.01
N VAL A 283 2.48 7.62 -19.76
CA VAL A 283 1.51 8.21 -20.69
C VAL A 283 1.11 7.19 -21.76
N MET A 284 2.07 6.43 -22.27
CA MET A 284 1.82 5.36 -23.25
C MET A 284 0.98 4.24 -22.64
N ALA A 285 1.39 3.71 -21.48
CA ALA A 285 0.67 2.66 -20.78
C ALA A 285 -0.77 3.05 -20.43
N VAL A 286 -1.00 4.30 -19.99
CA VAL A 286 -2.35 4.82 -19.71
C VAL A 286 -3.20 4.89 -20.97
N ARG A 287 -2.64 5.30 -22.11
CA ARG A 287 -3.38 5.40 -23.39
C ARG A 287 -3.76 4.04 -23.97
N GLU A 288 -2.92 3.04 -23.74
CA GLU A 288 -3.16 1.65 -24.17
C GLU A 288 -4.13 0.91 -23.25
N SER A 289 -4.27 1.35 -22.00
CA SER A 289 -5.20 0.76 -21.04
C SER A 289 -6.66 0.97 -21.47
N GLN A 290 -7.42 -0.13 -21.49
CA GLN A 290 -8.86 -0.11 -21.82
C GLN A 290 -9.76 0.37 -20.67
N ASP A 291 -9.19 0.63 -19.48
CA ASP A 291 -9.92 1.09 -18.30
C ASP A 291 -10.34 2.57 -18.46
N SER A 292 -11.51 2.76 -19.08
CA SER A 292 -12.08 4.03 -19.55
C SER A 292 -12.65 4.97 -18.49
N SER A 293 -12.39 4.74 -17.19
CA SER A 293 -12.83 5.66 -16.13
C SER A 293 -11.98 6.93 -16.13
N LYS A 294 -12.37 7.85 -17.02
CA LYS A 294 -11.77 9.18 -17.21
C LYS A 294 -12.33 10.23 -16.27
N THR A 295 -13.31 9.90 -15.43
CA THR A 295 -13.94 10.92 -14.57
C THR A 295 -12.97 11.36 -13.48
N PRO A 296 -12.52 12.64 -13.48
CA PRO A 296 -11.79 13.19 -12.38
C PRO A 296 -12.79 13.40 -11.25
N GLN A 297 -12.84 12.44 -10.32
CA GLN A 297 -13.45 12.69 -9.03
C GLN A 297 -12.42 13.49 -8.23
N ILE A 298 -12.72 14.74 -7.92
CA ILE A 298 -11.94 15.48 -6.92
C ILE A 298 -12.15 14.73 -5.62
N TYR A 299 -11.13 14.01 -5.18
CA TYR A 299 -11.17 13.33 -3.89
C TYR A 299 -10.70 14.32 -2.84
N ASN A 300 -11.63 14.69 -1.96
CA ASN A 300 -11.30 15.35 -0.71
C ASN A 300 -11.24 14.27 0.37
N CYS A 301 -10.03 14.01 0.89
CA CYS A 301 -9.82 13.10 2.00
C CYS A 301 -9.48 13.94 3.23
N ASN A 302 -10.40 14.02 4.19
CA ASN A 302 -10.24 14.78 5.44
C ASN A 302 -9.80 16.25 5.23
N GLY A 303 -10.38 16.93 4.26
CA GLY A 303 -10.06 18.33 3.96
C GLY A 303 -8.84 18.53 3.05
N PHE A 304 -8.14 17.47 2.67
CA PHE A 304 -7.03 17.52 1.72
C PHE A 304 -7.50 17.13 0.32
N ALA A 305 -7.10 17.90 -0.69
CA ALA A 305 -7.23 17.51 -2.08
C ALA A 305 -6.20 16.43 -2.40
N VAL A 306 -6.65 15.26 -2.84
CA VAL A 306 -5.79 14.10 -3.08
C VAL A 306 -5.99 13.49 -4.47
N TYR A 307 -4.98 12.75 -4.91
CA TYR A 307 -5.02 11.85 -6.06
C TYR A 307 -5.30 10.44 -5.55
N ALA A 308 -6.44 9.89 -5.94
CA ALA A 308 -6.87 8.58 -5.47
C ALA A 308 -6.29 7.48 -6.36
N VAL A 309 -5.29 6.79 -5.81
CA VAL A 309 -4.50 5.75 -6.47
C VAL A 309 -5.29 4.45 -6.46
N SER A 310 -5.57 3.94 -7.65
CA SER A 310 -6.23 2.67 -7.86
C SER A 310 -5.23 1.57 -8.29
N PRO A 311 -5.64 0.30 -8.30
CA PRO A 311 -4.84 -0.78 -8.91
C PRO A 311 -4.48 -0.54 -10.39
N VAL A 312 -5.30 0.22 -11.13
CA VAL A 312 -5.00 0.58 -12.53
C VAL A 312 -3.74 1.45 -12.61
N ASP A 313 -3.59 2.41 -11.71
CA ASP A 313 -2.48 3.36 -11.71
C ASP A 313 -1.15 2.66 -11.45
N VAL A 314 -1.12 1.78 -10.44
CA VAL A 314 0.06 0.99 -10.10
C VAL A 314 0.46 0.05 -11.24
N ARG A 315 -0.52 -0.59 -11.92
CA ARG A 315 -0.25 -1.42 -13.10
C ARG A 315 0.34 -0.60 -14.25
N ASN A 316 -0.19 0.58 -14.54
CA ASN A 316 0.34 1.45 -15.60
C ASN A 316 1.79 1.87 -15.32
N ILE A 317 2.12 2.19 -14.06
CA ILE A 317 3.51 2.50 -13.67
C ILE A 317 4.41 1.28 -13.86
N LEU A 318 3.94 0.10 -13.47
CA LEU A 318 4.71 -1.13 -13.59
C LEU A 318 4.98 -1.49 -15.06
N THR A 319 3.97 -1.38 -15.91
CA THR A 319 4.12 -1.52 -17.37
C THR A 319 5.11 -0.50 -17.92
N ALA A 320 5.05 0.76 -17.48
CA ALA A 320 5.99 1.79 -17.90
C ALA A 320 7.44 1.49 -17.48
N ILE A 321 7.65 0.99 -16.26
CA ILE A 321 8.97 0.56 -15.79
C ILE A 321 9.46 -0.62 -16.63
N ASP A 322 8.62 -1.64 -16.84
CA ASP A 322 8.99 -2.85 -17.59
C ASP A 322 9.26 -2.56 -19.09
N ASN A 323 8.65 -1.52 -19.67
CA ASN A 323 8.88 -1.06 -21.05
C ASN A 323 10.08 -0.11 -21.19
N SER A 324 10.49 0.54 -20.11
CA SER A 324 11.65 1.43 -20.10
C SER A 324 12.97 0.63 -20.14
N VAL A 325 14.11 1.31 -20.35
CA VAL A 325 15.45 0.67 -20.35
C VAL A 325 15.91 0.27 -18.93
N LEU A 326 15.00 0.24 -17.98
CA LEU A 326 15.29 -0.05 -16.59
C LEU A 326 15.31 -1.56 -16.32
N GLU A 327 15.92 -1.95 -15.19
CA GLU A 327 15.96 -3.36 -14.79
C GLU A 327 14.54 -3.88 -14.52
N TYR A 328 14.21 -5.05 -15.07
CA TYR A 328 12.87 -5.64 -14.96
C TYR A 328 12.42 -5.74 -13.50
N ALA A 329 11.29 -5.10 -13.16
CA ALA A 329 10.91 -4.86 -11.76
C ALA A 329 10.71 -6.17 -10.96
N GLU A 330 10.34 -7.26 -11.64
CA GLU A 330 10.20 -8.58 -11.02
C GLU A 330 11.53 -9.22 -10.61
N VAL A 331 12.63 -8.95 -11.32
CA VAL A 331 13.96 -9.46 -10.95
C VAL A 331 14.41 -8.77 -9.67
N ALA A 332 14.35 -7.44 -9.64
CA ALA A 332 14.67 -6.64 -8.46
C ALA A 332 13.81 -7.06 -7.25
N TYR A 333 12.49 -7.25 -7.45
CA TYR A 333 11.58 -7.70 -6.41
C TYR A 333 11.96 -9.06 -5.83
N ARG A 334 12.23 -10.06 -6.68
CA ARG A 334 12.58 -11.42 -6.23
C ARG A 334 13.90 -11.46 -5.49
N ASP A 335 14.90 -10.74 -5.97
CA ASP A 335 16.19 -10.62 -5.30
C ASP A 335 16.02 -10.01 -3.90
N LEU A 336 15.19 -8.97 -3.80
CA LEU A 336 14.90 -8.30 -2.54
C LEU A 336 14.10 -9.16 -1.55
N LEU A 337 13.09 -9.88 -2.03
CA LEU A 337 12.31 -10.82 -1.22
C LEU A 337 13.23 -11.87 -0.59
N GLY A 338 14.27 -12.31 -1.31
CA GLY A 338 15.30 -13.20 -0.76
C GLY A 338 16.02 -12.64 0.47
N HIS A 339 16.07 -11.32 0.63
CA HIS A 339 16.70 -10.63 1.75
C HIS A 339 15.73 -10.29 2.90
N LEU A 340 14.43 -10.22 2.64
CA LEU A 340 13.37 -9.90 3.63
C LEU A 340 12.88 -11.09 4.46
N LYS A 341 13.34 -12.31 4.16
CA LYS A 341 12.96 -13.55 4.85
C LYS A 341 13.55 -13.69 6.27
N THR A 342 13.96 -12.61 6.92
CA THR A 342 14.46 -12.70 8.30
C THR A 342 13.29 -12.45 9.25
N ASP A 343 13.11 -13.32 10.26
CA ASP A 343 12.17 -13.09 11.37
C ASP A 343 12.50 -11.83 12.19
N ARG A 344 13.59 -11.15 11.83
CA ARG A 344 14.09 -9.91 12.43
C ARG A 344 13.49 -8.66 11.78
N ASP A 345 12.95 -8.76 10.56
CA ASP A 345 12.34 -7.62 9.88
C ASP A 345 10.96 -7.33 10.47
N MET A 346 10.76 -6.09 10.92
CA MET A 346 9.47 -5.59 11.42
C MET A 346 8.60 -5.06 10.26
N PRO A 347 7.27 -5.14 10.38
CA PRO A 347 6.54 -5.90 11.39
C PRO A 347 6.62 -7.42 11.15
N ASN A 348 6.57 -8.19 12.23
CA ASN A 348 6.22 -9.61 12.16
C ASN A 348 4.68 -9.79 12.17
N SER A 349 4.22 -11.05 12.09
CA SER A 349 2.78 -11.37 12.03
C SER A 349 1.96 -10.84 13.19
N GLU A 350 2.53 -10.80 14.40
CA GLU A 350 1.86 -10.33 15.61
C GLU A 350 1.85 -8.80 15.71
N GLN A 351 2.82 -8.15 15.05
CA GLN A 351 3.03 -6.70 15.13
C GLN A 351 2.26 -5.90 14.07
N LEU A 352 1.88 -6.51 12.94
CA LEU A 352 1.31 -5.80 11.79
C LEU A 352 0.09 -4.95 12.17
N ALA A 353 -0.91 -5.53 12.82
CA ALA A 353 -2.11 -4.78 13.22
C ALA A 353 -1.77 -3.61 14.15
N SER A 354 -0.86 -3.80 15.11
CA SER A 354 -0.41 -2.72 16.01
C SER A 354 0.28 -1.59 15.25
N HIS A 355 1.17 -1.94 14.32
CA HIS A 355 1.89 -0.98 13.48
C HIS A 355 0.95 -0.19 12.58
N MET A 356 -0.04 -0.87 11.97
CA MET A 356 -1.07 -0.24 11.14
C MET A 356 -1.90 0.77 11.94
N ARG A 357 -2.42 0.39 13.13
CA ARG A 357 -3.19 1.32 13.98
C ARG A 357 -2.37 2.55 14.38
N ARG A 358 -1.12 2.33 14.78
CA ARG A 358 -0.20 3.40 15.19
C ARG A 358 0.06 4.38 14.05
N ALA A 359 0.38 3.86 12.86
CA ALA A 359 0.61 4.68 11.68
C ALA A 359 -0.65 5.47 11.26
N LEU A 360 -1.83 4.84 11.28
CA LEU A 360 -3.08 5.52 10.96
C LEU A 360 -3.35 6.71 11.90
N LEU A 361 -3.25 6.49 13.21
CA LEU A 361 -3.43 7.56 14.19
C LEU A 361 -2.32 8.60 14.12
N HIS A 362 -1.08 8.19 13.79
CA HIS A 362 0.01 9.14 13.60
C HIS A 362 -0.26 10.09 12.43
N GLU A 363 -0.63 9.57 11.27
CA GLU A 363 -0.98 10.37 10.10
C GLU A 363 -2.19 11.26 10.38
N ALA A 364 -3.19 10.75 11.10
CA ALA A 364 -4.35 11.54 11.52
C ALA A 364 -3.97 12.74 12.40
N ARG A 365 -3.06 12.56 13.35
CA ARG A 365 -2.52 13.65 14.19
C ARG A 365 -1.78 14.69 13.36
N GLU A 366 -0.95 14.25 12.41
CA GLU A 366 -0.20 15.16 11.55
C GLU A 366 -1.13 15.95 10.60
N MET A 367 -2.22 15.34 10.14
CA MET A 367 -3.27 16.04 9.38
C MET A 367 -3.95 17.14 10.19
N ASP A 368 -4.40 16.85 11.42
CA ASP A 368 -5.05 17.85 12.28
C ASP A 368 -4.14 19.03 12.61
N LYS A 369 -2.86 18.76 12.86
CA LYS A 369 -1.85 19.80 13.10
C LYS A 369 -1.74 20.77 11.94
N LEU A 370 -1.76 20.28 10.70
CA LEU A 370 -1.69 21.14 9.51
C LEU A 370 -2.98 21.91 9.25
N LEU A 371 -4.14 21.31 9.56
CA LEU A 371 -5.43 22.00 9.41
C LEU A 371 -5.72 23.00 10.53
N GLY A 372 -4.90 22.99 11.60
CA GLY A 372 -5.12 23.85 12.77
C GLY A 372 -6.39 23.48 13.55
N VAL A 373 -6.80 22.21 13.47
CA VAL A 373 -8.07 21.72 14.06
C VAL A 373 -7.89 21.33 15.55
N CYS A 374 -6.67 21.38 16.09
CA CYS A 374 -6.43 21.16 17.51
C CYS A 374 -7.18 22.21 18.35
N LEU A 375 -8.10 21.74 19.22
CA LEU A 375 -8.99 22.56 20.04
C LEU A 375 -8.33 23.05 21.33
#